data_AF-A0A0F9WAS3-F1
#
_entry.id   AF-A0A0F9WAS3-F1
#
_cell.length_a   1.000
_cell.length_b   1.000
_cell.length_c   1.000
_cell.angle_alpha   90.00
_cell.angle_beta   90.00
_cell.angle_gamma   90.00
#
_symmetry.space_group_name_H-M   'P 1'
#
loop_
_entity.id
_entity.type
_entity.pdbx_description
1 polymer ?
#
loop_
_entity_poly.entity_id
_entity_poly.type
_entity_poly.pdbx_seq_one_letter_code
_entity_poly.pdbx_strand_id
1 'polypeptide(L)'
;MRDPIVSNVREGLPPCRSLARFDGRRASMIDTALCGEDHGFNTYSTKRCFVIAGRELRPKRVDPHGFLAYYFARPSLVVDLCTDDPAEAQAAFERGAEWVRTGVGP
;
A
#
# COMPACT_ATOMS: atom_id res chain seq x y z
N MET A 1 -3.10 24.27 -5.96
CA MET A 1 -3.41 22.88 -5.56
C MET A 1 -2.17 22.05 -5.84
N ARG A 2 -1.80 21.10 -4.96
CA ARG A 2 -0.73 20.13 -5.25
C ARG A 2 -1.37 18.89 -5.86
N ASP A 3 -0.69 18.22 -6.77
CA ASP A 3 -1.13 16.95 -7.34
C ASP A 3 -0.84 15.77 -6.39
N PRO A 4 -1.60 14.67 -6.47
CA PRO A 4 -1.26 13.43 -5.77
C PRO A 4 0.13 12.95 -6.18
N ILE A 5 0.95 12.58 -5.19
CA ILE A 5 2.22 11.90 -5.48
C ILE A 5 1.89 10.42 -5.64
N VAL A 6 1.85 9.97 -6.89
CA VAL A 6 1.80 8.57 -7.25
C VAL A 6 3.23 8.13 -7.54
N SER A 7 3.86 7.46 -6.58
CA SER A 7 5.09 6.72 -6.92
C SER A 7 4.65 5.43 -7.59
N ASN A 8 4.89 5.33 -8.90
CA ASN A 8 4.89 4.04 -9.56
C ASN A 8 5.84 3.08 -8.82
N VAL A 9 5.71 1.78 -9.06
CA VAL A 9 6.53 0.67 -8.51
C VAL A 9 8.06 0.93 -8.53
N ARG A 10 8.53 1.97 -9.25
CA ARG A 10 9.92 2.19 -9.63
C ARG A 10 10.58 3.47 -9.10
N GLU A 11 9.86 4.47 -8.60
CA GLU A 11 10.50 5.70 -8.11
C GLU A 11 10.54 5.75 -6.58
N GLY A 12 11.74 5.57 -6.01
CA GLY A 12 12.05 5.80 -4.59
C GLY A 12 11.55 4.75 -3.60
N LEU A 13 10.87 3.69 -4.06
CA LEU A 13 10.40 2.57 -3.24
C LEU A 13 11.06 1.25 -3.66
N PRO A 14 11.15 0.25 -2.75
CA PRO A 14 11.56 -1.10 -3.12
C PRO A 14 10.68 -1.67 -4.25
N PRO A 15 11.22 -2.56 -5.11
CA PRO A 15 10.49 -3.09 -6.27
C PRO A 15 9.23 -3.87 -5.89
N CYS A 16 9.13 -4.35 -4.66
CA CYS A 16 7.92 -4.99 -4.16
C CYS A 16 6.81 -4.03 -3.71
N ARG A 17 6.96 -2.71 -3.87
CA ARG A 17 6.03 -1.75 -3.28
C ARG A 17 5.54 -0.68 -4.24
N SER A 18 4.25 -0.44 -4.20
CA SER A 18 3.58 0.71 -4.82
C SER A 18 2.92 1.57 -3.76
N LEU A 19 2.93 2.90 -3.96
CA LEU A 19 2.29 3.84 -3.05
C LEU A 19 1.67 5.01 -3.83
N ALA A 20 0.40 5.32 -3.52
CA ALA A 20 -0.24 6.58 -3.88
C ALA A 20 -0.56 7.35 -2.60
N ARG A 21 -0.30 8.66 -2.56
CA ARG A 21 -0.62 9.51 -1.41
C ARG A 21 -1.12 10.89 -1.82
N PHE A 22 -2.14 11.37 -1.13
CA PHE A 22 -2.68 12.71 -1.29
C PHE A 22 -3.53 13.10 -0.09
N ASP A 23 -3.31 14.29 0.48
CA ASP A 23 -4.19 14.86 1.51
C ASP A 23 -4.54 13.87 2.66
N GLY A 24 -3.52 13.25 3.25
CA GLY A 24 -3.66 12.25 4.31
C GLY A 24 -4.12 10.85 3.87
N ARG A 25 -4.72 10.74 2.67
CA ARG A 25 -5.18 9.49 2.05
C ARG A 25 -4.06 8.76 1.35
N ARG A 26 -4.05 7.43 1.44
CA ARG A 26 -3.03 6.60 0.77
C ARG A 26 -3.61 5.29 0.26
N ALA A 27 -2.96 4.74 -0.76
CA ALA A 27 -3.09 3.36 -1.22
C ALA A 27 -1.69 2.75 -1.27
N SER A 28 -1.52 1.54 -0.74
CA SER A 28 -0.26 0.80 -0.73
C SER A 28 -0.51 -0.60 -1.24
N MET A 29 0.38 -1.09 -2.10
CA MET A 29 0.45 -2.48 -2.51
C MET A 29 1.83 -3.03 -2.19
N ILE A 30 1.86 -4.28 -1.76
CA ILE A 30 3.09 -5.05 -1.54
C ILE A 30 2.96 -6.38 -2.27
N ASP A 31 3.95 -6.73 -3.09
CA ASP A 31 4.10 -8.05 -3.71
C ASP A 31 5.34 -8.73 -3.11
N THR A 32 5.12 -9.70 -2.22
CA THR A 32 6.22 -10.36 -1.50
C THR A 32 7.12 -11.20 -2.41
N ALA A 33 6.66 -11.60 -3.60
CA ALA A 33 7.51 -12.30 -4.57
C ALA A 33 8.60 -11.39 -5.16
N LEU A 34 8.42 -10.07 -5.08
CA LEU A 34 9.40 -9.08 -5.51
C LEU A 34 10.27 -8.56 -4.36
N CYS A 35 9.96 -8.96 -3.12
CA CYS A 35 10.73 -8.58 -1.95
C CYS A 35 11.87 -9.60 -1.78
N GLY A 36 13.12 -9.14 -1.76
CA GLY A 36 14.25 -9.96 -1.30
C GLY A 36 14.09 -10.42 0.14
N GLU A 37 14.88 -11.42 0.55
CA GLU A 37 14.82 -12.05 1.89
C GLU A 37 14.96 -11.03 3.04
N ASP A 38 15.67 -9.91 2.80
CA ASP A 38 15.90 -8.82 3.76
C ASP A 38 14.66 -7.96 4.05
N HIS A 39 13.55 -8.15 3.34
CA HIS A 39 12.37 -7.28 3.44
C HIS A 39 11.33 -7.75 4.48
N GLY A 40 11.64 -8.74 5.32
CA GLY A 40 10.95 -9.02 6.59
C GLY A 40 9.44 -9.29 6.51
N PHE A 41 8.87 -9.49 5.32
CA PHE A 41 7.42 -9.51 5.11
C PHE A 41 6.76 -10.86 5.42
N ASN A 42 7.46 -11.77 6.10
CA ASN A 42 7.11 -13.18 6.16
C ASN A 42 6.24 -13.60 7.37
N THR A 43 5.49 -12.70 8.01
CA THR A 43 4.85 -13.07 9.30
C THR A 43 3.37 -12.73 9.50
N TYR A 44 2.66 -12.12 8.53
CA TYR A 44 1.27 -11.70 8.80
C TYR A 44 0.23 -12.11 7.76
N SER A 45 0.63 -12.54 6.56
CA SER A 45 -0.30 -13.01 5.53
C SER A 45 0.29 -14.21 4.83
N THR A 46 -0.52 -15.25 4.62
CA THR A 46 -0.16 -16.41 3.79
C THR A 46 -0.22 -16.10 2.29
N LYS A 47 -0.59 -14.86 1.93
CA LYS A 47 -0.83 -14.42 0.56
C LYS A 47 0.33 -13.61 0.02
N ARG A 48 0.59 -13.78 -1.28
CA ARG A 48 1.67 -13.08 -2.00
C ARG A 48 1.51 -11.56 -1.97
N CYS A 49 0.30 -11.08 -2.25
CA CYS A 49 0.02 -9.66 -2.43
C CYS A 49 -0.84 -9.12 -1.31
N PHE A 50 -0.54 -7.90 -0.86
CA PHE A 50 -1.32 -7.17 0.11
C PHE A 50 -1.60 -5.76 -0.39
N VAL A 51 -2.88 -5.38 -0.43
CA VAL A 51 -3.34 -4.07 -0.89
C VAL A 51 -4.21 -3.42 0.17
N ILE A 52 -3.90 -2.18 0.48
CA ILE A 52 -4.61 -1.38 1.48
C ILE A 52 -4.80 0.05 0.99
N ALA A 53 -5.98 0.63 1.24
CA ALA A 53 -6.23 2.04 0.98
C ALA A 53 -7.09 2.65 2.08
N GLY A 54 -6.83 3.90 2.44
CA GLY A 54 -7.57 4.55 3.52
C GLY A 54 -7.06 5.93 3.96
N ARG A 55 -7.79 6.52 4.90
CA ARG A 55 -7.70 7.95 5.30
C ARG A 55 -6.69 8.23 6.41
N GLU A 56 -6.29 7.21 7.17
CA GLU A 56 -5.35 7.36 8.29
C GLU A 56 -4.34 6.20 8.31
N LEU A 57 -3.08 6.51 7.99
CA LEU A 57 -1.94 5.63 8.21
C LEU A 57 -1.03 6.25 9.26
N ARG A 58 -1.13 5.72 10.48
CA ARG A 58 -0.12 6.01 11.50
C ARG A 58 1.12 5.16 11.20
N PRO A 59 2.30 5.77 11.02
CA PRO A 59 3.54 5.01 10.99
C PRO A 59 3.65 4.22 12.29
N LYS A 60 3.73 2.90 12.24
CA LYS A 60 4.39 2.17 13.34
C LYS A 60 5.89 2.20 13.05
N ARG A 61 6.67 2.44 14.10
CA ARG A 61 8.11 2.70 14.02
C ARG A 61 8.85 1.60 13.25
N VAL A 62 9.92 2.07 12.63
CA VAL A 62 10.64 1.60 11.46
C VAL A 62 11.69 0.54 11.83
N ASP A 63 11.68 -0.62 11.17
CA ASP A 63 12.87 -1.47 11.05
C ASP A 63 13.99 -0.69 10.32
N PRO A 64 15.30 -0.96 10.55
CA PRO A 64 16.45 -0.24 9.98
C PRO A 64 16.37 0.14 8.49
N HIS A 65 15.53 -0.52 7.69
CA HIS A 65 15.32 -0.23 6.26
C HIS A 65 14.19 0.77 5.93
N GLY A 66 13.59 1.46 6.91
CA GLY A 66 12.52 2.42 6.60
C GLY A 66 11.11 1.79 6.55
N PHE A 67 10.94 0.56 7.04
CA PHE A 67 9.67 -0.17 6.95
C PHE A 67 8.56 0.52 7.75
N LEU A 68 7.69 1.24 7.03
CA LEU A 68 6.36 1.58 7.54
C LEU A 68 5.50 0.32 7.53
N ALA A 69 5.51 -0.42 8.65
CA ALA A 69 4.39 -1.26 9.03
C ALA A 69 3.21 -0.33 9.30
N TYR A 70 2.23 -0.43 8.42
CA TYR A 70 1.09 0.44 8.37
C TYR A 70 -0.09 -0.25 9.05
N TYR A 71 -0.47 0.23 10.23
CA TYR A 71 -1.74 -0.15 10.85
C TYR A 71 -2.75 0.94 10.51
N PHE A 72 -3.85 0.55 9.86
CA PHE A 72 -5.01 1.42 9.75
C PHE A 72 -5.88 1.27 10.98
N ALA A 73 -6.35 2.39 11.54
CA ALA A 73 -7.54 2.35 12.36
C ALA A 73 -8.72 1.94 11.46
N ARG A 74 -9.43 0.86 11.84
CA ARG A 74 -10.54 0.28 11.04
C ARG A 74 -11.58 1.25 10.45
N PRO A 75 -11.97 2.39 11.08
CA PRO A 75 -12.95 3.29 10.46
C PRO A 75 -12.46 4.02 9.20
N SER A 76 -11.17 3.95 8.87
CA SER A 76 -10.57 4.68 7.74
C SER A 76 -10.20 3.79 6.56
N LEU A 77 -10.45 2.48 6.62
CA LEU A 77 -10.13 1.53 5.56
C LEU A 77 -11.17 1.56 4.44
N VAL A 78 -10.68 1.56 3.20
CA VAL A 78 -11.46 1.53 1.97
C VAL A 78 -11.12 0.29 1.13
N VAL A 79 -9.86 -0.14 1.18
CA VAL A 79 -9.39 -1.40 0.60
C VAL A 79 -8.59 -2.15 1.66
N ASP A 80 -8.88 -3.44 1.81
CA ASP A 80 -8.11 -4.40 2.60
C ASP A 80 -8.18 -5.76 1.88
N LEU A 81 -7.15 -6.06 1.09
CA LEU A 81 -7.11 -7.25 0.23
C LEU A 81 -5.79 -8.01 0.45
N CYS A 82 -5.91 -9.30 0.73
CA CYS A 82 -4.82 -10.27 0.67
C CYS A 82 -5.13 -11.27 -0.45
N THR A 83 -4.26 -11.39 -1.46
CA THR A 83 -4.48 -12.28 -2.60
C THR A 83 -3.17 -12.88 -3.12
N ASP A 84 -3.26 -14.04 -3.76
CA ASP A 84 -2.12 -14.63 -4.49
C ASP A 84 -2.08 -14.19 -5.96
N ASP A 85 -3.15 -13.52 -6.44
CA ASP A 85 -3.26 -13.02 -7.80
C ASP A 85 -2.70 -11.59 -7.92
N PRO A 86 -1.58 -11.38 -8.63
CA PRO A 86 -1.01 -10.04 -8.82
C PRO A 86 -1.90 -9.12 -9.66
N ALA A 87 -2.74 -9.66 -10.55
CA ALA A 87 -3.66 -8.85 -11.35
C ALA A 87 -4.81 -8.31 -10.48
N GLU A 88 -5.36 -9.14 -9.60
CA GLU A 88 -6.36 -8.72 -8.61
C GLU A 88 -5.79 -7.65 -7.67
N ALA A 89 -4.55 -7.85 -7.19
CA ALA A 89 -3.87 -6.89 -6.35
C ALA A 89 -3.65 -5.54 -7.07
N GLN A 90 -3.19 -5.58 -8.32
CA GLN A 90 -2.99 -4.38 -9.12
C GLN A 90 -4.30 -3.62 -9.34
N ALA A 91 -5.39 -4.32 -9.68
CA ALA A 91 -6.71 -3.71 -9.85
C ALA A 91 -7.22 -3.07 -8.55
N ALA A 92 -7.01 -3.73 -7.40
CA ALA A 92 -7.37 -3.17 -6.10
C ALA A 92 -6.52 -1.93 -5.76
N PHE A 93 -5.23 -1.93 -6.11
CA PHE A 93 -4.35 -0.79 -5.91
C PHE A 93 -4.79 0.40 -6.76
N GLU A 94 -5.13 0.18 -8.04
CA GLU A 94 -5.63 1.22 -8.93
C GLU A 94 -6.91 1.85 -8.42
N ARG A 95 -7.86 1.04 -7.92
CA ARG A 95 -9.07 1.55 -7.26
C ARG A 95 -8.74 2.37 -6.02
N GLY A 96 -7.81 1.91 -5.19
CA GLY A 96 -7.34 2.65 -4.03
C GLY A 96 -6.66 3.97 -4.42
N ALA A 97 -5.84 3.96 -5.47
CA ALA A 97 -5.15 5.14 -5.98
C ALA A 97 -6.14 6.16 -6.58
N GLU A 98 -7.16 5.68 -7.27
CA GLU A 98 -8.26 6.50 -7.76
C GLU A 98 -9.02 7.17 -6.61
N TRP A 99 -9.32 6.43 -5.55
CA TRP A 99 -9.89 6.98 -4.32
C TRP A 99 -9.00 8.05 -3.67
N VAL A 100 -7.68 7.82 -3.61
CA VAL A 100 -6.70 8.81 -3.14
C VAL A 100 -6.70 10.07 -4.02
N ARG A 101 -6.97 9.93 -5.32
CA ARG A 101 -7.05 11.06 -6.24
C ARG A 101 -8.35 11.85 -6.06
N THR A 102 -9.51 11.19 -6.01
CA THR A 102 -10.83 11.85 -6.05
C THR A 102 -11.34 12.28 -4.68
N GLY A 103 -11.03 11.54 -3.62
CA GLY A 103 -11.55 11.79 -2.26
C GLY A 103 -12.92 11.21 -1.99
N VAL A 104 -13.46 10.44 -2.94
CA VAL A 104 -14.78 9.84 -2.86
C VAL A 104 -14.63 8.33 -2.68
N GLY A 105 -15.11 7.82 -1.54
CA GLY A 105 -15.19 6.38 -1.22
C GLY A 105 -16.07 5.61 -2.21
N PRO A 106 -15.82 4.29 -2.40
CA PRO A 106 -16.80 3.39 -3.01
C PRO A 106 -18.05 3.22 -2.15
#